data_AF-A0A516GD46-F1
#
_entry.id   AF-A0A516GD46-F1
#
_cell.length_a   1.000
_cell.length_b   1.000
_cell.length_c   1.000
_cell.angle_alpha   90.00
_cell.angle_beta   90.00
_cell.angle_gamma   90.00
#
_symmetry.space_group_name_H-M   'P 1'
#
loop_
_entity.id
_entity.type
_entity.pdbx_description
1 polymer ?
#
loop_
_entity_poly.entity_id
_entity_poly.type
_entity_poly.pdbx_seq_one_letter_code
_entity_poly.pdbx_strand_id
1 'polypeptide(L)'
;MAAVEDPLFRSGDLLWRFLAHDGQVRGAVIRQRGSDPKPFDELLQVYAQERPGVPVTVHESRHTWQELEDAQAALVGLPDHQKASVGMGLNQDGTDVRLTVGLLYPTEEILATLNDLPEGIVHVNYLVRPVRGVPEPA
;
A
#
# COMPACT_ATOMS: atom_id res chain seq x y z
N MET A 1 -10.95 -2.68 -11.20
CA MET A 1 -10.76 -1.36 -11.84
C MET A 1 -9.28 -1.05 -11.77
N ALA A 2 -8.62 -0.77 -12.89
CA ALA A 2 -7.19 -0.45 -12.90
C ALA A 2 -6.95 0.84 -12.09
N ALA A 3 -6.00 0.82 -11.16
CA ALA A 3 -5.53 2.03 -10.50
C ALA A 3 -4.94 2.93 -11.58
N VAL A 4 -5.64 4.00 -11.93
CA VAL A 4 -5.17 4.95 -12.95
C VAL A 4 -4.00 5.70 -12.32
N GLU A 5 -2.78 5.39 -12.77
CA GLU A 5 -1.61 6.19 -12.41
C GLU A 5 -1.82 7.62 -12.92
N ASP A 6 -1.80 8.59 -12.01
CA ASP A 6 -2.05 9.97 -12.36
C ASP A 6 -0.78 10.57 -13.01
N PRO A 7 -0.85 11.09 -14.24
CA PRO A 7 0.31 11.57 -14.97
C PRO A 7 1.03 12.73 -14.30
N LEU A 8 0.37 13.47 -13.39
CA LEU A 8 0.97 14.60 -12.65
C LEU A 8 1.96 14.15 -11.57
N PHE A 9 1.94 12.87 -11.21
CA PHE A 9 2.64 12.33 -10.05
C PHE A 9 3.67 11.25 -10.41
N ARG A 10 4.26 11.33 -11.62
CA ARG A 10 5.21 10.34 -12.17
C ARG A 10 6.65 10.47 -11.66
N SER A 11 6.88 10.84 -10.40
CA SER A 11 8.23 11.00 -9.87
C SER A 11 8.59 9.88 -8.88
N GLY A 12 9.85 9.42 -8.92
CA GLY A 12 10.39 8.43 -7.96
C GLY A 12 10.47 8.93 -6.51
N ASP A 13 10.07 10.18 -6.24
CA ASP A 13 9.96 10.75 -4.90
C ASP A 13 8.52 10.77 -4.37
N LEU A 14 7.53 10.43 -5.21
CA LEU A 14 6.11 10.58 -4.90
C LEU A 14 5.30 9.37 -5.34
N LEU A 15 4.69 8.69 -4.36
CA LEU A 15 3.82 7.56 -4.61
C LEU A 15 2.35 8.02 -4.56
N TRP A 16 1.76 8.27 -5.73
CA TRP A 16 0.32 8.54 -5.85
C TRP A 16 -0.45 7.24 -5.83
N ARG A 17 -1.31 7.07 -4.83
CA ARG A 17 -2.17 5.88 -4.72
C ARG A 17 -3.56 6.24 -4.23
N PHE A 18 -4.52 5.44 -4.66
CA PHE A 18 -5.85 5.45 -4.10
C PHE A 18 -5.82 4.61 -2.82
N LEU A 19 -6.12 5.21 -1.67
CA LEU A 19 -6.35 4.48 -0.43
C LEU A 19 -7.80 4.02 -0.42
N ALA A 20 -8.02 2.72 -0.60
CA ALA A 20 -9.35 2.12 -0.78
C ALA A 20 -10.29 2.25 0.45
N HIS A 21 -9.80 2.76 1.58
CA HIS A 21 -10.55 2.84 2.83
C HIS A 21 -11.32 4.14 3.07
N ASP A 22 -11.20 5.13 2.18
CA ASP A 22 -11.92 6.38 2.38
C ASP A 22 -12.78 6.72 1.16
N GLY A 23 -14.11 6.55 1.30
CA GLY A 23 -15.08 6.76 0.22
C GLY A 23 -15.15 8.21 -0.29
N GLN A 24 -14.46 9.13 0.40
CA GLN A 24 -14.33 10.53 0.00
C GLN A 24 -12.96 10.88 -0.60
N VAL A 25 -11.92 10.06 -0.42
CA VAL A 25 -10.56 10.36 -0.87
C VAL A 25 -10.32 9.74 -2.23
N ARG A 26 -10.30 10.58 -3.27
CA ARG A 26 -9.98 10.16 -4.64
C ARG A 26 -8.47 10.19 -4.93
N GLY A 27 -7.63 10.40 -3.93
CA GLY A 27 -6.18 10.34 -4.09
C GLY A 27 -5.42 10.65 -2.81
N ALA A 28 -4.42 9.84 -2.52
CA ALA A 28 -3.46 10.06 -1.46
C ALA A 28 -2.07 10.29 -2.08
N VAL A 29 -1.44 11.38 -1.66
CA VAL A 29 -0.01 11.60 -1.87
C VAL A 29 0.71 11.00 -0.67
N ILE A 30 1.63 10.08 -0.94
CA ILE A 30 2.46 9.51 0.11
C ILE A 30 3.83 10.14 -0.04
N ARG A 31 4.34 10.72 1.04
CA ARG A 31 5.71 11.25 1.14
C ARG A 31 6.52 10.45 2.15
N GLN A 32 7.82 10.33 1.92
CA GLN A 32 8.70 9.70 2.90
C GLN A 32 8.91 10.65 4.07
N ARG A 33 8.81 10.14 5.30
CA ARG A 33 9.02 10.95 6.50
C ARG A 33 10.43 11.56 6.48
N GLY A 34 10.50 12.87 6.66
CA GLY A 34 11.76 13.63 6.63
C GLY A 34 12.18 14.12 5.23
N SER A 35 11.41 13.84 4.16
CA SER A 35 11.62 14.48 2.86
C SER A 35 11.28 15.97 2.92
N ASP A 36 11.93 16.79 2.07
CA ASP A 36 11.58 18.22 1.94
C ASP A 36 10.12 18.36 1.48
N PRO A 37 9.23 19.04 2.23
CA PRO A 37 7.82 19.17 1.86
C PRO A 37 7.59 20.07 0.64
N LYS A 38 8.50 21.00 0.32
CA LYS A 38 8.28 22.02 -0.73
C LYS A 38 7.88 21.46 -2.11
N PRO A 39 8.62 20.51 -2.71
CA PRO A 39 8.24 19.95 -4.01
C PRO A 39 6.86 19.27 -3.98
N PHE A 40 6.46 18.71 -2.83
CA PHE A 40 5.15 18.07 -2.67
C PHE A 40 4.03 19.12 -2.59
N ASP A 41 4.25 20.19 -1.81
CA ASP A 41 3.29 21.28 -1.66
C ASP A 41 3.04 22.00 -3.01
N GLU A 42 4.08 22.20 -3.81
CA GLU A 42 3.96 22.76 -5.16
C GLU A 42 3.14 21.85 -6.09
N LEU A 43 3.41 20.53 -6.08
CA LEU A 43 2.64 19.57 -6.88
C LEU A 43 1.17 19.50 -6.44
N LEU A 44 0.91 19.53 -5.14
CA LEU A 44 -0.45 19.58 -4.59
C LEU A 44 -1.18 20.86 -5.00
N GLN A 45 -0.48 21.99 -5.03
CA GLN A 45 -1.04 23.26 -5.48
C GLN A 45 -1.43 23.20 -6.95
N VAL A 46 -0.57 22.67 -7.83
CA VAL A 46 -0.88 22.45 -9.25
C VAL A 46 -2.07 21.51 -9.40
N TYR A 47 -2.08 20.39 -8.67
CA TYR A 47 -3.17 19.43 -8.72
C TYR A 47 -4.52 20.03 -8.27
N ALA A 48 -4.52 20.81 -7.19
CA ALA A 48 -5.71 21.50 -6.71
C ALA A 48 -6.24 22.53 -7.72
N GLN A 49 -5.36 23.18 -8.49
CA GLN A 49 -5.74 24.10 -9.56
C GLN A 49 -6.32 23.36 -10.77
N GLU A 50 -5.71 22.25 -11.19
CA GLU A 50 -6.18 21.49 -12.35
C GLU A 50 -7.46 20.68 -12.07
N ARG A 51 -7.68 20.29 -10.80
CA ARG A 51 -8.82 19.45 -10.39
C ARG A 51 -9.56 20.03 -9.19
N PRO A 52 -10.24 21.18 -9.38
CA PRO A 52 -11.03 21.78 -8.31
C PRO A 52 -12.13 20.82 -7.87
N GLY A 53 -12.21 20.56 -6.56
CA GLY A 53 -13.21 19.67 -5.95
C GLY A 53 -12.76 18.21 -5.76
N VAL A 54 -11.52 17.86 -6.11
CA VAL A 54 -10.93 16.57 -5.75
C VAL A 54 -10.14 16.72 -4.44
N PRO A 55 -10.62 16.19 -3.31
CA PRO A 55 -9.85 16.22 -2.07
C PRO A 55 -8.64 15.28 -2.19
N VAL A 56 -7.47 15.80 -1.85
CA VAL A 56 -6.20 15.05 -1.77
C VAL A 56 -5.70 15.10 -0.36
N THR A 57 -5.35 13.95 0.19
CA THR A 57 -4.69 13.84 1.50
C THR A 57 -3.22 13.52 1.33
N VAL A 58 -2.39 14.08 2.22
CA VAL A 58 -0.96 13.78 2.27
C VAL A 58 -0.71 12.89 3.47
N HIS A 59 -0.07 11.75 3.24
CA HIS A 59 0.34 10.83 4.28
C HIS A 59 1.86 10.69 4.28
N GLU A 60 2.42 10.45 5.45
CA GLU A 60 3.83 10.14 5.58
C GLU A 60 4.02 8.63 5.70
N SER A 61 5.09 8.13 5.10
CA SER A 61 5.61 6.79 5.32
C SER A 61 6.90 6.87 6.12
N ARG A 62 7.00 6.10 7.20
CA ARG A 62 8.29 5.90 7.91
C ARG A 62 9.26 5.02 7.11
N HIS A 63 8.74 4.23 6.17
CA HIS A 63 9.52 3.37 5.28
C HIS A 63 10.00 4.18 4.07
N THR A 64 11.20 3.85 3.61
CA THR A 64 11.78 4.38 2.39
C THR A 64 11.01 3.91 1.15
N TRP A 65 11.17 4.62 0.03
CA TRP A 65 10.57 4.19 -1.23
C TRP A 65 11.06 2.83 -1.69
N GLN A 66 12.36 2.58 -1.57
CA GLN A 66 12.93 1.28 -1.93
C GLN A 66 12.30 0.15 -1.11
N GLU A 67 12.14 0.33 0.20
CA GLU A 67 11.47 -0.68 1.05
C GLU A 67 10.02 -0.92 0.63
N LEU A 68 9.28 0.13 0.26
CA LEU A 68 7.90 0.02 -0.20
C LEU A 68 7.81 -0.67 -1.58
N GLU A 69 8.72 -0.36 -2.51
CA GLU A 69 8.79 -1.00 -3.82
C GLU A 69 9.19 -2.47 -3.70
N ASP A 70 10.19 -2.78 -2.89
CA ASP A 70 10.67 -4.15 -2.63
C ASP A 70 9.55 -4.99 -1.98
N ALA A 71 8.88 -4.44 -0.97
CA ALA A 71 7.76 -5.11 -0.33
C ALA A 71 6.58 -5.27 -1.30
N GLN A 72 6.29 -4.28 -2.15
CA GLN A 72 5.25 -4.40 -3.17
C GLN A 72 5.61 -5.50 -4.18
N ALA A 73 6.86 -5.58 -4.63
CA ALA A 73 7.33 -6.62 -5.53
C ALA A 73 7.21 -8.02 -4.90
N ALA A 74 7.58 -8.15 -3.62
CA ALA A 74 7.40 -9.39 -2.87
C ALA A 74 5.92 -9.81 -2.82
N LEU A 75 5.01 -8.87 -2.53
CA LEU A 75 3.57 -9.14 -2.50
C LEU A 75 2.99 -9.48 -3.89
N VAL A 76 3.45 -8.83 -4.95
CA VAL A 76 3.05 -9.14 -6.33
C VAL A 76 3.52 -10.55 -6.70
N GLY A 77 4.72 -10.94 -6.27
CA GLY A 77 5.31 -12.26 -6.50
C GLY A 77 4.63 -13.42 -5.75
N LEU A 78 3.78 -13.14 -4.76
CA LEU A 78 3.04 -14.19 -4.05
C LEU A 78 2.04 -14.90 -4.99
N PRO A 79 1.82 -16.22 -4.83
CA PRO A 79 0.91 -16.99 -5.68
C PRO A 79 -0.50 -16.41 -5.73
N ASP A 80 -1.02 -16.14 -6.94
CA ASP A 80 -2.31 -15.48 -7.13
C ASP A 80 -3.49 -16.23 -6.50
N HIS A 81 -3.46 -17.57 -6.50
CA HIS A 81 -4.52 -18.38 -5.91
C HIS A 81 -4.62 -18.25 -4.38
N GLN A 82 -3.58 -17.74 -3.71
CA GLN A 82 -3.57 -17.48 -2.26
C GLN A 82 -3.72 -15.99 -1.94
N LYS A 83 -3.81 -15.12 -2.95
CA LYS A 83 -3.80 -13.67 -2.83
C LYS A 83 -5.13 -13.10 -3.31
N ALA A 84 -6.01 -12.80 -2.37
CA ALA A 84 -7.33 -12.24 -2.67
C ALA A 84 -7.27 -10.73 -2.99
N SER A 85 -6.32 -10.02 -2.38
CA SER A 85 -6.13 -8.59 -2.63
C SER A 85 -4.72 -8.14 -2.30
N VAL A 86 -4.25 -7.12 -3.02
CA VAL A 86 -3.05 -6.35 -2.68
C VAL A 86 -3.41 -4.88 -2.84
N GLY A 87 -2.93 -4.05 -1.92
CA GLY A 87 -3.13 -2.62 -2.00
C GLY A 87 -2.26 -1.87 -1.02
N MET A 88 -2.64 -0.63 -0.77
CA MET A 88 -1.99 0.24 0.19
C MET A 88 -3.06 0.87 1.07
N GLY A 89 -2.75 0.98 2.36
CA GLY A 89 -3.64 1.48 3.39
C GLY A 89 -2.87 2.26 4.43
N LEU A 90 -3.58 2.75 5.44
CA LEU A 90 -2.97 3.34 6.62
C LEU A 90 -2.90 2.30 7.73
N ASN A 91 -1.97 2.50 8.66
CA ASN A 91 -2.02 1.84 9.97
C ASN A 91 -3.29 2.24 10.75
N GLN A 92 -3.56 1.52 11.85
CA GLN A 92 -4.80 1.68 12.63
C GLN A 92 -5.01 3.10 13.17
N ASP A 93 -3.94 3.82 13.47
CA ASP A 93 -3.93 5.20 13.96
C ASP A 93 -3.86 6.26 12.84
N GLY A 94 -3.78 5.85 11.57
CA GLY A 94 -3.82 6.74 10.41
C GLY A 94 -2.55 7.58 10.18
N THR A 95 -1.48 7.31 10.92
CA THR A 95 -0.24 8.11 10.97
C THR A 95 0.84 7.64 9.99
N ASP A 96 0.69 6.44 9.43
CA ASP A 96 1.71 5.79 8.63
C ASP A 96 1.09 4.93 7.52
N VAL A 97 1.76 4.89 6.38
CA VAL A 97 1.33 4.11 5.23
C VAL A 97 1.87 2.69 5.28
N ARG A 98 1.04 1.73 4.92
CA ARG A 98 1.39 0.31 4.85
C ARG A 98 0.86 -0.33 3.58
N LEU A 99 1.59 -1.31 3.07
CA LEU A 99 1.03 -2.24 2.10
C LEU A 99 0.01 -3.12 2.80
N THR A 100 -1.01 -3.54 2.06
CA THR A 100 -2.06 -4.44 2.55
C THR A 100 -2.13 -5.64 1.63
N VAL A 101 -2.23 -6.84 2.21
CA VAL A 101 -2.42 -8.08 1.45
C VAL A 101 -3.52 -8.91 2.10
N GLY A 102 -4.49 -9.34 1.30
CA GLY A 102 -5.51 -10.30 1.69
C GLY A 102 -5.08 -11.71 1.29
N LEU A 103 -4.86 -12.59 2.26
CA LEU A 103 -4.40 -13.96 2.02
C LEU A 103 -5.48 -15.02 2.31
N LEU A 104 -5.53 -16.03 1.44
CA LEU A 104 -6.33 -17.24 1.54
C LEU A 104 -5.38 -18.42 1.77
N TYR A 105 -5.43 -19.03 2.96
CA TYR A 105 -4.63 -20.22 3.31
C TYR A 105 -3.10 -20.03 3.11
N PRO A 106 -2.45 -19.10 3.82
CA PRO A 106 -1.02 -18.85 3.67
C PRO A 106 -0.18 -20.09 4.03
N THR A 107 0.79 -20.44 3.19
CA THR A 107 1.81 -21.46 3.47
C THR A 107 2.92 -20.91 4.37
N GLU A 108 3.74 -21.80 4.96
CA GLU A 108 4.90 -21.39 5.76
C GLU A 108 5.91 -20.56 4.95
N GLU A 109 6.07 -20.85 3.66
CA GLU A 109 6.95 -20.11 2.75
C GLU A 109 6.47 -18.65 2.58
N ILE A 110 5.17 -18.44 2.40
CA ILE A 110 4.59 -17.09 2.30
C ILE A 110 4.76 -16.33 3.63
N LEU A 111 4.55 -17.01 4.75
CA LEU A 111 4.76 -16.40 6.07
C LEU A 111 6.23 -16.03 6.28
N ALA A 112 7.18 -16.85 5.82
CA ALA A 112 8.60 -16.53 5.85
C ALA A 112 8.91 -15.29 4.99
N THR A 113 8.42 -15.24 3.75
CA THR A 113 8.58 -14.06 2.89
C THR A 113 8.03 -12.79 3.53
N LEU A 114 6.87 -12.86 4.18
CA LEU A 114 6.28 -11.71 4.87
C LEU A 114 7.08 -11.29 6.12
N ASN A 115 7.68 -12.24 6.83
CA ASN A 115 8.51 -11.96 8.00
C ASN A 115 9.88 -11.36 7.64
N ASP A 116 10.37 -11.61 6.43
CA ASP A 116 11.62 -11.02 5.91
C ASP A 116 11.46 -9.54 5.53
N LEU A 117 10.21 -9.06 5.39
CA LEU A 117 9.92 -7.65 5.09
C LEU A 117 10.10 -6.76 6.32
N PRO A 118 10.45 -5.46 6.13
CA PRO A 118 10.56 -4.51 7.22
C PRO A 118 9.34 -4.49 8.16
N GLU A 119 9.59 -4.43 9.47
CA GLU A 119 8.52 -4.56 10.46
C GLU A 119 7.43 -3.50 10.24
N GLY A 120 6.18 -3.98 10.16
CA GLY A 120 5.01 -3.13 10.02
C GLY A 120 4.86 -2.46 8.65
N ILE A 121 5.66 -2.81 7.64
CA ILE A 121 5.48 -2.32 6.26
C ILE A 121 4.27 -2.95 5.58
N VAL A 122 3.94 -4.20 5.93
CA VAL A 122 2.77 -4.93 5.42
C VAL A 122 1.78 -5.18 6.54
N HIS A 123 0.51 -4.91 6.26
CA HIS A 123 -0.63 -5.38 7.03
C HIS A 123 -1.28 -6.58 6.32
N VAL A 124 -1.29 -7.72 6.99
CA VAL A 124 -1.80 -8.99 6.44
C VAL A 124 -3.21 -9.24 6.95
N ASN A 125 -4.16 -9.31 6.02
CA ASN A 125 -5.54 -9.67 6.27
C ASN A 125 -5.74 -11.17 5.94
N TYR A 126 -5.79 -12.01 6.97
CA TYR A 126 -6.09 -13.43 6.80
C TYR A 126 -7.60 -13.61 6.60
N LEU A 127 -8.01 -13.88 5.36
CA LEU A 127 -9.41 -14.07 5.00
C LEU A 127 -9.90 -15.48 5.34
N VAL A 128 -8.99 -16.46 5.26
CA VAL A 128 -9.22 -17.80 5.80
C VAL A 128 -7.96 -18.24 6.54
N ARG A 129 -8.13 -18.65 7.80
CA ARG A 129 -7.06 -19.29 8.56
C ARG A 129 -7.12 -20.79 8.32
N PRO A 130 -6.01 -21.47 8.00
CA PRO A 130 -5.98 -22.92 8.08
C PRO A 130 -6.28 -23.30 9.54
N VAL A 131 -7.34 -24.08 9.73
CA VAL A 131 -7.62 -24.68 11.03
C VAL A 131 -6.48 -25.65 11.29
N ARG A 132 -5.64 -25.37 12.30
CA ARG A 132 -4.61 -26.33 12.75
C ARG A 132 -5.29 -27.67 13.02
N GLY A 133 -5.04 -28.67 12.17
CA GLY A 133 -5.54 -30.04 12.33
C GLY A 133 -6.51 -30.57 11.26
N VAL A 134 -6.78 -29.84 10.18
CA VAL A 134 -7.55 -30.42 9.05
C VAL A 134 -6.56 -30.90 7.97
N PRO A 135 -6.50 -32.21 7.66
CA PRO A 135 -5.65 -32.70 6.59
C PRO A 135 -6.15 -32.17 5.24
N GLU A 136 -5.22 -31.86 4.33
CA GLU A 136 -5.55 -31.51 2.96
C GLU A 136 -6.44 -32.59 2.33
N PRO A 137 -7.49 -32.21 1.58
CA PRO A 137 -8.27 -33.20 0.84
C PRO A 137 -7.38 -33.83 -0.24
N ALA A 138 -7.45 -35.16 -0.32
CA ALA A 138 -6.72 -36.02 -1.25
C ALA A 138 -7.04 -35.72 -2.72
#